data_AF-A0A6C0EJI5-F1
#
_entry.id   AF-A0A6C0EJI5-F1
#
_cell.length_a   1.000
_cell.length_b   1.000
_cell.length_c   1.000
_cell.angle_alpha   90.00
_cell.angle_beta   90.00
_cell.angle_gamma   90.00
#
_symmetry.space_group_name_H-M   'P 1'
#
loop_
_entity.id
_entity.type
_entity.pdbx_description
1 polymer ?
#
loop_
_entity_poly.entity_id
_entity_poly.type
_entity_poly.pdbx_seq_one_letter_code
_entity_poly.pdbx_strand_id
1 'polypeptide(L)'
;MSKFIKDPIYDSYLKFSEDELKLIDTKEFKRLKNIKQLGSLEHVFPGATHSRFSHSLGVAHLGETFTKALYENSDINLGNDNHRIIRNIKIAGLYHDVGHGPFSHVFDNMVLNKLCPNHILKTHEARSCHILEQVCNTLGSVKFNGYDIDFIKNAIDPKKDFGKYTSQIISNSINSIDVDKFDYLVRDPYYIGFNFSFNYKRLYNRTRIYNNEIFYHESVANDIYDMYYTRYKFHREIYNHKAVKSIELMIGDILLESNDVYNFPAILDSEEFIDLDDTLLTRIKYNSELLSNSKTLLNRIDKRDLYKKIYESQDTIDIVTDLIEDKYPDKKTTDFHIIQMNFDFCNKNATPFSNIKFYNNKFKTVDYKDINIRKLIPNNFRESCVVVYEK
;
A
#
# COMPACT_ATOMS: atom_id res chain seq x y z
N MET A 1 -22.66 -10.60 18.52
CA MET A 1 -23.38 -9.33 18.24
C MET A 1 -22.52 -8.47 17.31
N SER A 2 -23.07 -7.78 16.28
CA SER A 2 -22.25 -6.94 15.37
C SER A 2 -21.94 -5.58 15.97
N LYS A 3 -20.74 -5.02 15.70
CA LYS A 3 -20.34 -3.68 16.14
C LYS A 3 -20.29 -2.72 14.96
N PHE A 4 -20.56 -1.45 15.24
CA PHE A 4 -20.48 -0.36 14.29
C PHE A 4 -19.37 0.59 14.72
N ILE A 5 -18.49 0.97 13.78
CA ILE A 5 -17.38 1.90 14.00
C ILE A 5 -17.61 3.09 13.07
N LYS A 6 -17.57 4.32 13.63
CA LYS A 6 -17.59 5.53 12.79
C LYS A 6 -16.19 5.79 12.27
N ASP A 7 -16.08 5.91 10.96
CA ASP A 7 -14.87 6.35 10.27
C ASP A 7 -15.15 7.71 9.60
N PRO A 8 -14.19 8.64 9.58
CA PRO A 8 -14.39 9.99 9.02
C PRO A 8 -14.52 10.01 7.50
N ILE A 9 -14.04 8.99 6.79
CA ILE A 9 -14.04 8.92 5.32
C ILE A 9 -15.40 8.47 4.79
N TYR A 10 -16.06 7.57 5.52
CA TYR A 10 -17.30 6.94 5.07
C TYR A 10 -18.53 7.56 5.74
N ASP A 11 -19.54 7.88 4.92
CA ASP A 11 -20.82 8.43 5.41
C ASP A 11 -21.50 7.45 6.39
N SER A 12 -21.51 6.17 6.02
CA SER A 12 -22.06 5.07 6.80
C SER A 12 -21.11 4.59 7.89
N TYR A 13 -21.65 3.85 8.87
CA TYR A 13 -20.83 3.14 9.86
C TYR A 13 -20.22 1.89 9.25
N LEU A 14 -18.96 1.63 9.59
CA LEU A 14 -18.30 0.36 9.28
C LEU A 14 -18.89 -0.71 10.21
N LYS A 15 -19.57 -1.70 9.64
CA LYS A 15 -20.19 -2.79 10.39
C LYS A 15 -19.22 -3.98 10.42
N PHE A 16 -18.95 -4.54 11.58
CA PHE A 16 -18.16 -5.76 11.73
C PHE A 16 -18.93 -6.86 12.47
N SER A 17 -18.85 -8.08 11.96
CA SER A 17 -19.41 -9.27 12.61
C SER A 17 -18.60 -9.64 13.86
N GLU A 18 -19.14 -10.52 14.70
CA GLU A 18 -18.42 -10.96 15.90
C GLU A 18 -17.10 -11.65 15.58
N ASP A 19 -17.03 -12.37 14.48
CA ASP A 19 -15.82 -13.08 14.05
C ASP A 19 -14.77 -12.12 13.48
N GLU A 20 -15.20 -11.13 12.72
CA GLU A 20 -14.33 -10.03 12.27
C GLU A 20 -13.79 -9.24 13.46
N LEU A 21 -14.59 -9.03 14.52
CA LEU A 21 -14.13 -8.33 15.72
C LEU A 21 -13.06 -9.11 16.47
N LYS A 22 -13.15 -10.45 16.54
CA LYS A 22 -12.10 -11.28 17.15
C LYS A 22 -10.76 -11.12 16.45
N LEU A 23 -10.78 -10.99 15.12
CA LEU A 23 -9.60 -10.70 14.31
C LEU A 23 -9.10 -9.26 14.55
N ILE A 24 -10.00 -8.27 14.57
CA ILE A 24 -9.64 -6.87 14.86
C ILE A 24 -9.07 -6.71 16.27
N ASP A 25 -9.49 -7.55 17.22
CA ASP A 25 -9.10 -7.46 18.61
C ASP A 25 -7.76 -8.13 18.96
N THR A 26 -7.10 -8.78 18.00
CA THR A 26 -5.78 -9.41 18.24
C THR A 26 -4.65 -8.39 18.36
N LYS A 27 -3.53 -8.81 18.96
CA LYS A 27 -2.34 -7.95 19.12
C LYS A 27 -1.74 -7.58 17.76
N GLU A 28 -1.74 -8.52 16.82
CA GLU A 28 -1.20 -8.38 15.47
C GLU A 28 -1.92 -7.29 14.69
N PHE A 29 -3.26 -7.28 14.73
CA PHE A 29 -4.05 -6.26 14.05
C PHE A 29 -3.99 -4.91 14.78
N LYS A 30 -4.05 -4.91 16.13
CA LYS A 30 -3.97 -3.68 16.93
C LYS A 30 -2.61 -2.97 16.80
N ARG A 31 -1.53 -3.68 16.48
CA ARG A 31 -0.20 -3.10 16.16
C ARG A 31 -0.29 -2.00 15.11
N LEU A 32 -1.15 -2.17 14.11
CA LEU A 32 -1.32 -1.23 13.01
C LEU A 32 -1.76 0.18 13.45
N LYS A 33 -2.23 0.37 14.69
CA LYS A 33 -2.54 1.70 15.24
C LYS A 33 -1.30 2.57 15.41
N ASN A 34 -0.14 1.92 15.62
CA ASN A 34 1.14 2.56 15.85
C ASN A 34 2.03 2.56 14.59
N ILE A 35 1.48 2.16 13.43
CA ILE A 35 2.17 2.22 12.15
C ILE A 35 1.45 3.25 11.28
N LYS A 36 2.14 4.34 10.99
CA LYS A 36 1.61 5.43 10.17
C LYS A 36 1.42 4.96 8.73
N GLN A 37 0.26 5.30 8.15
CA GLN A 37 -0.06 4.96 6.76
C GLN A 37 1.02 5.51 5.81
N LEU A 38 1.38 6.77 6.02
CA LEU A 38 2.28 7.53 5.16
C LEU A 38 3.69 7.68 5.74
N GLY A 39 4.06 6.82 6.70
CA GLY A 39 5.40 6.77 7.28
C GLY A 39 5.90 8.14 7.75
N SER A 40 6.97 8.64 7.13
CA SER A 40 7.61 9.91 7.48
C SER A 40 6.85 11.17 7.04
N LEU A 41 5.73 11.03 6.31
CA LEU A 41 5.00 12.15 5.74
C LEU A 41 4.50 13.14 6.80
N GLU A 42 4.13 12.65 7.99
CA GLU A 42 3.70 13.47 9.14
C GLU A 42 4.70 14.56 9.51
N HIS A 43 6.00 14.31 9.30
CA HIS A 43 7.03 15.30 9.58
C HIS A 43 7.00 16.51 8.63
N VAL A 44 6.34 16.41 7.47
CA VAL A 44 6.22 17.50 6.48
C VAL A 44 4.77 17.97 6.36
N PHE A 45 3.81 17.05 6.46
CA PHE A 45 2.38 17.29 6.42
C PHE A 45 1.79 16.90 7.78
N PRO A 46 1.64 17.86 8.72
CA PRO A 46 1.24 17.55 10.10
C PRO A 46 -0.11 16.86 10.25
N GLY A 47 -0.98 16.92 9.22
CA GLY A 47 -2.26 16.22 9.19
C GLY A 47 -2.17 14.74 8.86
N ALA A 48 -1.06 14.25 8.30
CA ALA A 48 -0.81 12.85 7.90
C ALA A 48 -0.59 11.91 9.09
N THR A 49 -1.49 11.96 10.07
CA THR A 49 -1.38 11.29 11.37
C THR A 49 -2.05 9.92 11.38
N HIS A 50 -2.81 9.58 10.33
CA HIS A 50 -3.59 8.35 10.25
C HIS A 50 -2.71 7.10 10.16
N SER A 51 -3.31 5.99 10.59
CA SER A 51 -2.62 4.72 10.78
C SER A 51 -3.08 3.68 9.75
N ARG A 52 -2.23 2.67 9.54
CA ARG A 52 -2.59 1.46 8.79
C ARG A 52 -3.86 0.82 9.36
N PHE A 53 -4.08 0.88 10.67
CA PHE A 53 -5.29 0.34 11.31
C PHE A 53 -6.58 0.96 10.74
N SER A 54 -6.66 2.30 10.68
CA SER A 54 -7.85 2.97 10.14
C SER A 54 -8.05 2.68 8.65
N HIS A 55 -6.96 2.60 7.89
CA HIS A 55 -6.97 2.24 6.49
C HIS A 55 -7.49 0.81 6.29
N SER A 56 -6.95 -0.19 6.99
CA SER A 56 -7.40 -1.59 6.90
C SER A 56 -8.87 -1.79 7.25
N LEU A 57 -9.42 -1.04 8.22
CA LEU A 57 -10.86 -1.07 8.50
C LEU A 57 -11.68 -0.54 7.31
N GLY A 58 -11.20 0.50 6.63
CA GLY A 58 -11.81 1.05 5.43
C GLY A 58 -11.73 0.10 4.23
N VAL A 59 -10.56 -0.49 3.98
CA VAL A 59 -10.37 -1.49 2.92
C VAL A 59 -11.28 -2.70 3.14
N ALA A 60 -11.46 -3.17 4.37
CA ALA A 60 -12.41 -4.23 4.69
C ALA A 60 -13.86 -3.83 4.36
N HIS A 61 -14.27 -2.63 4.74
CA HIS A 61 -15.60 -2.11 4.42
C HIS A 61 -15.83 -2.00 2.90
N LEU A 62 -14.84 -1.49 2.17
CA LEU A 62 -14.88 -1.39 0.72
C LEU A 62 -14.87 -2.77 0.05
N GLY A 63 -14.09 -3.73 0.55
CA GLY A 63 -14.07 -5.09 0.03
C GLY A 63 -15.44 -5.76 0.13
N GLU A 64 -16.15 -5.60 1.26
CA GLU A 64 -17.52 -6.10 1.41
C GLU A 64 -18.51 -5.38 0.48
N THR A 65 -18.51 -4.05 0.50
CA THR A 65 -19.49 -3.25 -0.24
C THR A 65 -19.30 -3.34 -1.75
N PHE A 66 -18.05 -3.37 -2.22
CA PHE A 66 -17.73 -3.58 -3.63
C PHE A 66 -18.15 -4.95 -4.11
N THR A 67 -17.88 -6.01 -3.32
CA THR A 67 -18.28 -7.38 -3.69
C THR A 67 -19.81 -7.50 -3.78
N LYS A 68 -20.54 -6.91 -2.83
CA LYS A 68 -22.00 -6.87 -2.87
C LYS A 68 -22.52 -6.13 -4.10
N ALA A 69 -21.95 -4.97 -4.42
CA ALA A 69 -22.30 -4.22 -5.62
C ALA A 69 -21.99 -5.03 -6.89
N LEU A 70 -20.85 -5.72 -6.96
CA LEU A 70 -20.50 -6.61 -8.08
C LEU A 70 -21.53 -7.72 -8.27
N TYR A 71 -21.97 -8.36 -7.19
CA TYR A 71 -22.99 -9.42 -7.26
C TYR A 71 -24.34 -8.89 -7.68
N GLU A 72 -24.80 -7.79 -7.09
CA GLU A 72 -26.04 -7.12 -7.48
C GLU A 72 -26.00 -6.70 -8.96
N ASN A 73 -24.94 -6.01 -9.36
CA ASN A 73 -24.74 -5.61 -10.74
C ASN A 73 -24.63 -6.79 -11.69
N SER A 74 -24.33 -8.01 -11.25
CA SER A 74 -24.14 -9.18 -12.12
C SER A 74 -25.26 -10.20 -12.00
N ASP A 75 -26.34 -9.85 -11.31
CA ASP A 75 -27.49 -10.73 -11.07
C ASP A 75 -27.08 -12.05 -10.36
N ILE A 76 -26.07 -11.99 -9.49
CA ILE A 76 -25.55 -13.13 -8.71
C ILE A 76 -26.27 -13.18 -7.36
N ASN A 77 -26.96 -14.29 -7.10
CA ASN A 77 -27.71 -14.48 -5.86
C ASN A 77 -26.82 -14.62 -4.62
N LEU A 78 -27.22 -14.02 -3.50
CA LEU A 78 -26.53 -14.14 -2.21
C LEU A 78 -26.86 -15.46 -1.49
N GLY A 79 -26.38 -16.58 -2.03
CA GLY A 79 -26.38 -17.87 -1.35
C GLY A 79 -25.28 -17.98 -0.28
N ASN A 80 -25.27 -19.09 0.48
CA ASN A 80 -24.30 -19.34 1.54
C ASN A 80 -22.84 -19.25 1.06
N ASP A 81 -22.52 -19.79 -0.11
CA ASP A 81 -21.16 -19.74 -0.68
C ASP A 81 -20.73 -18.30 -0.99
N ASN A 82 -21.64 -17.48 -1.52
CA ASN A 82 -21.34 -16.08 -1.83
C ASN A 82 -21.21 -15.22 -0.56
N HIS A 83 -21.97 -15.54 0.51
CA HIS A 83 -21.75 -14.93 1.82
C HIS A 83 -20.37 -15.27 2.40
N ARG A 84 -19.93 -16.52 2.23
CA ARG A 84 -18.60 -16.97 2.64
C ARG A 84 -17.50 -16.25 1.86
N ILE A 85 -17.65 -16.07 0.54
CA ILE A 85 -16.71 -15.29 -0.29
C ILE A 85 -16.63 -13.83 0.18
N ILE A 86 -17.78 -13.16 0.39
CA ILE A 86 -17.82 -11.78 0.88
C ILE A 86 -17.08 -11.64 2.21
N ARG A 87 -17.35 -12.56 3.15
CA ARG A 87 -16.66 -12.59 4.46
C ARG A 87 -15.15 -12.74 4.27
N ASN A 88 -14.71 -13.66 3.42
CA ASN A 88 -13.28 -13.90 3.20
C ASN A 88 -12.60 -12.70 2.53
N ILE A 89 -13.24 -12.04 1.55
CA ILE A 89 -12.74 -10.80 0.94
C ILE A 89 -12.62 -9.70 1.99
N LYS A 90 -13.62 -9.54 2.85
CA LYS A 90 -13.59 -8.55 3.92
C LYS A 90 -12.43 -8.79 4.90
N ILE A 91 -12.18 -10.05 5.26
CA ILE A 91 -11.05 -10.41 6.12
C ILE A 91 -9.72 -10.17 5.41
N ALA A 92 -9.63 -10.45 4.10
CA ALA A 92 -8.45 -10.09 3.31
C ALA A 92 -8.22 -8.58 3.35
N GLY A 93 -9.27 -7.76 3.22
CA GLY A 93 -9.17 -6.31 3.37
C GLY A 93 -8.71 -5.86 4.76
N LEU A 94 -9.12 -6.55 5.83
CA LEU A 94 -8.56 -6.31 7.17
C LEU A 94 -7.06 -6.64 7.19
N TYR A 95 -6.66 -7.84 6.78
CA TYR A 95 -5.31 -8.33 7.03
C TYR A 95 -4.28 -7.99 5.95
N HIS A 96 -4.64 -7.37 4.83
CA HIS A 96 -3.71 -7.14 3.72
C HIS A 96 -2.44 -6.37 4.11
N ASP A 97 -2.56 -5.49 5.10
CA ASP A 97 -1.50 -4.59 5.57
C ASP A 97 -0.89 -4.98 6.92
N VAL A 98 -1.34 -6.09 7.55
CA VAL A 98 -0.86 -6.50 8.88
C VAL A 98 0.65 -6.85 8.90
N GLY A 99 1.23 -7.11 7.74
CA GLY A 99 2.65 -7.38 7.55
C GLY A 99 3.54 -6.15 7.45
N HIS A 100 3.02 -4.91 7.48
CA HIS A 100 3.88 -3.72 7.45
C HIS A 100 4.76 -3.60 8.70
N GLY A 101 6.05 -3.30 8.50
CA GLY A 101 6.97 -2.96 9.58
C GLY A 101 6.96 -1.46 9.93
N PRO A 102 7.86 -1.02 10.82
CA PRO A 102 8.02 0.39 11.17
C PRO A 102 8.25 1.28 9.93
N PHE A 103 7.51 2.38 9.85
CA PHE A 103 7.53 3.33 8.73
C PHE A 103 7.11 2.70 7.39
N SER A 104 6.23 1.70 7.43
CA SER A 104 5.56 1.11 6.27
C SER A 104 6.54 0.67 5.17
N HIS A 105 6.61 1.38 4.04
CA HIS A 105 7.43 1.01 2.89
C HIS A 105 8.93 1.19 3.10
N VAL A 106 9.35 2.00 4.09
CA VAL A 106 10.78 2.18 4.40
C VAL A 106 11.40 0.86 4.84
N PHE A 107 10.71 0.12 5.72
CA PHE A 107 11.18 -1.16 6.22
C PHE A 107 11.41 -2.15 5.08
N ASP A 108 10.44 -2.31 4.18
CA ASP A 108 10.57 -3.25 3.07
C ASP A 108 11.63 -2.80 2.07
N ASN A 109 11.51 -1.56 1.59
CA ASN A 109 12.23 -1.10 0.42
C ASN A 109 13.69 -0.75 0.71
N MET A 110 13.98 -0.26 1.91
CA MET A 110 15.34 0.18 2.28
C MET A 110 16.04 -0.79 3.23
N VAL A 111 15.29 -1.39 4.18
CA VAL A 111 15.88 -2.21 5.24
C VAL A 111 15.96 -3.66 4.79
N LEU A 112 14.83 -4.31 4.54
CA LEU A 112 14.79 -5.74 4.21
C LEU A 112 15.39 -6.06 2.84
N ASN A 113 15.18 -5.21 1.84
CA ASN A 113 15.84 -5.37 0.54
C ASN A 113 17.38 -5.33 0.64
N LYS A 114 17.93 -4.63 1.63
CA LYS A 114 19.39 -4.56 1.84
C LYS A 114 19.89 -5.70 2.73
N LEU A 115 19.19 -6.00 3.82
CA LEU A 115 19.63 -6.98 4.82
C LEU A 115 19.34 -8.43 4.42
N CYS A 116 18.21 -8.69 3.78
CA CYS A 116 17.77 -10.05 3.45
C CYS A 116 16.94 -10.12 2.14
N PRO A 117 17.51 -9.74 0.98
CA PRO A 117 16.79 -9.60 -0.30
C PRO A 117 16.09 -10.86 -0.81
N ASN A 118 16.50 -12.04 -0.34
CA ASN A 118 15.98 -13.34 -0.74
C ASN A 118 15.06 -13.98 0.32
N HIS A 119 14.74 -13.26 1.41
CA HIS A 119 13.87 -13.78 2.46
C HIS A 119 12.43 -13.95 1.95
N ILE A 120 11.79 -15.06 2.31
CA ILE A 120 10.41 -15.36 1.88
C ILE A 120 9.38 -14.35 2.42
N LEU A 121 9.68 -13.75 3.57
CA LEU A 121 8.87 -12.73 4.25
C LEU A 121 9.39 -11.30 4.02
N LYS A 122 10.12 -11.03 2.92
CA LYS A 122 10.70 -9.70 2.68
C LYS A 122 9.67 -8.61 2.37
N THR A 123 8.52 -8.98 1.83
CA THR A 123 7.43 -8.03 1.52
C THR A 123 6.34 -8.09 2.57
N HIS A 124 5.68 -6.95 2.81
CA HIS A 124 4.56 -6.87 3.73
C HIS A 124 3.40 -7.79 3.31
N GLU A 125 3.13 -8.00 2.03
CA GLU A 125 2.05 -8.91 1.57
C GLU A 125 2.33 -10.37 1.98
N ALA A 126 3.59 -10.81 1.84
CA ALA A 126 4.01 -12.14 2.28
C ALA A 126 3.89 -12.30 3.81
N ARG A 127 4.31 -11.28 4.57
CA ARG A 127 4.13 -11.25 6.03
C ARG A 127 2.67 -11.19 6.44
N SER A 128 1.83 -10.43 5.74
CA SER A 128 0.39 -10.35 5.99
C SER A 128 -0.27 -11.72 5.87
N CYS A 129 0.06 -12.46 4.81
CA CYS A 129 -0.42 -13.82 4.62
C CYS A 129 0.02 -14.77 5.73
N HIS A 130 1.28 -14.64 6.17
CA HIS A 130 1.86 -15.47 7.23
C HIS A 130 1.21 -15.19 8.59
N ILE A 131 1.10 -13.92 8.98
CA ILE A 131 0.48 -13.48 10.24
C ILE A 131 -1.00 -13.88 10.29
N LEU A 132 -1.73 -13.70 9.19
CA LEU A 132 -3.13 -14.13 9.08
C LEU A 132 -3.29 -15.62 9.39
N GLU A 133 -2.44 -16.47 8.83
CA GLU A 133 -2.48 -17.92 9.03
C GLU A 133 -2.22 -18.28 10.50
N GLN A 134 -1.20 -17.67 11.12
CA GLN A 134 -0.92 -17.85 12.55
C GLN A 134 -2.10 -17.43 13.44
N VAL A 135 -2.70 -16.27 13.16
CA VAL A 135 -3.86 -15.77 13.92
C VAL A 135 -5.08 -16.69 13.75
N CYS A 136 -5.40 -17.09 12.53
CA CYS A 136 -6.51 -18.01 12.26
C CYS A 136 -6.33 -19.35 12.98
N ASN A 137 -5.12 -19.90 12.98
CA ASN A 137 -4.79 -21.14 13.69
C ASN A 137 -4.97 -20.99 15.21
N THR A 138 -4.57 -19.84 15.77
CA THR A 138 -4.70 -19.54 17.20
C THR A 138 -6.14 -19.34 17.65
N LEU A 139 -6.97 -18.68 16.82
CA LEU A 139 -8.39 -18.44 17.12
C LEU A 139 -9.27 -19.70 17.00
N GLY A 140 -8.75 -20.78 16.41
CA GLY A 140 -9.39 -22.09 16.29
C GLY A 140 -10.02 -22.37 14.91
N SER A 141 -9.73 -23.56 14.38
CA SER A 141 -10.08 -24.04 13.04
C SER A 141 -11.58 -24.19 12.74
N VAL A 142 -12.45 -24.12 13.77
CA VAL A 142 -13.90 -24.35 13.59
C VAL A 142 -14.56 -23.26 12.74
N LYS A 143 -13.97 -22.06 12.66
CA LYS A 143 -14.55 -20.92 11.92
C LYS A 143 -13.88 -20.60 10.58
N PHE A 144 -12.63 -21.04 10.40
CA PHE A 144 -11.86 -20.89 9.18
C PHE A 144 -11.23 -22.24 8.88
N ASN A 145 -11.69 -22.88 7.82
CA ASN A 145 -10.99 -24.06 7.31
C ASN A 145 -9.83 -23.65 6.40
N GLY A 146 -8.97 -24.60 6.03
CA GLY A 146 -7.82 -24.33 5.18
C GLY A 146 -8.18 -23.64 3.84
N TYR A 147 -9.33 -23.98 3.24
CA TYR A 147 -9.79 -23.33 2.02
C TYR A 147 -10.12 -21.84 2.22
N ASP A 148 -10.62 -21.44 3.39
CA ASP A 148 -10.83 -20.03 3.70
C ASP A 148 -9.50 -19.29 3.80
N ILE A 149 -8.54 -19.87 4.54
CA ILE A 149 -7.22 -19.27 4.75
C ILE A 149 -6.50 -19.10 3.41
N ASP A 150 -6.49 -20.13 2.57
CA ASP A 150 -5.88 -20.08 1.24
C ASP A 150 -6.55 -19.04 0.33
N PHE A 151 -7.89 -18.94 0.38
CA PHE A 151 -8.62 -17.92 -0.36
C PHE A 151 -8.21 -16.52 0.09
N ILE A 152 -8.18 -16.26 1.40
CA ILE A 152 -7.87 -14.94 1.96
C ILE A 152 -6.43 -14.56 1.61
N LYS A 153 -5.48 -15.50 1.76
CA LYS A 153 -4.08 -15.28 1.35
C LYS A 153 -3.96 -14.95 -0.14
N ASN A 154 -4.68 -15.65 -1.00
CA ASN A 154 -4.65 -15.36 -2.44
C ASN A 154 -5.36 -14.03 -2.81
N ALA A 155 -6.25 -13.51 -1.97
CA ALA A 155 -6.82 -12.17 -2.17
C ALA A 155 -5.84 -11.06 -1.73
N ILE A 156 -5.03 -11.30 -0.70
CA ILE A 156 -3.99 -10.37 -0.20
C ILE A 156 -2.78 -10.34 -1.15
N ASP A 157 -2.22 -11.51 -1.43
CA ASP A 157 -1.03 -11.70 -2.27
C ASP A 157 -1.38 -12.72 -3.37
N PRO A 158 -2.05 -12.28 -4.46
CA PRO A 158 -2.42 -13.17 -5.54
C PRO A 158 -1.17 -13.84 -6.13
N LYS A 159 -1.07 -15.16 -5.99
CA LYS A 159 -0.01 -15.99 -6.63
C LYS A 159 -0.55 -16.94 -7.67
N LYS A 160 -1.87 -17.15 -7.65
CA LYS A 160 -2.61 -18.05 -8.53
C LYS A 160 -3.90 -17.35 -8.96
N ASP A 161 -4.49 -17.83 -10.04
CA ASP A 161 -5.84 -17.43 -10.44
C ASP A 161 -6.04 -15.91 -10.59
N PHE A 162 -5.02 -15.20 -11.11
CA PHE A 162 -5.02 -13.74 -11.26
C PHE A 162 -6.23 -13.20 -12.02
N GLY A 163 -6.74 -13.96 -12.99
CA GLY A 163 -7.92 -13.58 -13.79
C GLY A 163 -9.24 -13.65 -13.04
N LYS A 164 -9.31 -14.30 -11.88
CA LYS A 164 -10.58 -14.42 -11.13
C LYS A 164 -10.92 -13.10 -10.45
N TYR A 165 -12.20 -12.73 -10.44
CA TYR A 165 -12.67 -11.48 -9.83
C TYR A 165 -12.30 -11.37 -8.35
N THR A 166 -12.28 -12.49 -7.62
CA THR A 166 -11.94 -12.53 -6.19
C THR A 166 -10.49 -12.11 -5.93
N SER A 167 -9.58 -12.38 -6.86
CA SER A 167 -8.16 -12.01 -6.80
C SER A 167 -7.89 -10.60 -7.34
N GLN A 168 -8.94 -9.82 -7.63
CA GLN A 168 -8.85 -8.46 -8.19
C GLN A 168 -9.50 -7.42 -7.28
N ILE A 169 -10.10 -7.82 -6.16
CA ILE A 169 -10.84 -6.91 -5.29
C ILE A 169 -9.91 -6.21 -4.30
N ILE A 170 -9.15 -6.98 -3.51
CA ILE A 170 -8.26 -6.42 -2.47
C ILE A 170 -6.92 -5.95 -3.06
N SER A 171 -6.28 -6.79 -3.87
CA SER A 171 -5.04 -6.49 -4.57
C SER A 171 -5.16 -6.93 -6.02
N ASN A 172 -5.12 -5.99 -6.97
CA ASN A 172 -5.33 -6.29 -8.38
C ASN A 172 -4.02 -6.19 -9.17
N SER A 173 -3.38 -7.33 -9.40
CA SER A 173 -2.11 -7.39 -10.13
C SER A 173 -2.23 -7.19 -11.65
N ILE A 174 -3.45 -7.22 -12.21
CA ILE A 174 -3.68 -7.11 -13.66
C ILE A 174 -3.68 -5.64 -14.08
N ASN A 175 -4.46 -4.82 -13.38
CA ASN A 175 -4.66 -3.42 -13.73
C ASN A 175 -4.63 -2.47 -12.53
N SER A 176 -4.40 -2.95 -11.31
CA SER A 176 -4.30 -2.08 -10.12
C SER A 176 -5.55 -1.25 -9.86
N ILE A 177 -6.73 -1.76 -10.22
CA ILE A 177 -8.02 -1.22 -9.79
C ILE A 177 -8.53 -2.13 -8.67
N ASP A 178 -8.34 -1.68 -7.43
CA ASP A 178 -8.65 -2.44 -6.21
C ASP A 178 -9.09 -1.53 -5.06
N VAL A 179 -9.71 -2.12 -4.04
CA VAL A 179 -10.30 -1.38 -2.93
C VAL A 179 -9.28 -0.78 -1.95
N ASP A 180 -8.06 -1.30 -1.93
CA ASP A 180 -6.92 -0.66 -1.24
C ASP A 180 -6.72 0.77 -1.75
N LYS A 181 -6.59 0.92 -3.08
CA LYS A 181 -6.47 2.22 -3.75
C LYS A 181 -7.66 3.10 -3.54
N PHE A 182 -8.85 2.52 -3.54
CA PHE A 182 -10.06 3.30 -3.32
C PHE A 182 -10.12 3.91 -1.92
N ASP A 183 -9.64 3.22 -0.89
CA ASP A 183 -9.55 3.79 0.45
C ASP A 183 -8.47 4.87 0.52
N TYR A 184 -7.22 4.58 0.15
CA TYR A 184 -6.14 5.55 0.39
C TYR A 184 -6.25 6.80 -0.50
N LEU A 185 -6.76 6.69 -1.74
CA LEU A 185 -6.96 7.84 -2.61
C LEU A 185 -8.07 8.79 -2.14
N VAL A 186 -8.88 8.39 -1.17
CA VAL A 186 -9.86 9.25 -0.49
C VAL A 186 -9.37 9.64 0.90
N ARG A 187 -8.80 8.68 1.65
CA ARG A 187 -8.33 8.87 3.01
C ARG A 187 -7.12 9.79 3.10
N ASP A 188 -6.10 9.54 2.31
CA ASP A 188 -4.89 10.35 2.35
C ASP A 188 -5.20 11.83 2.11
N PRO A 189 -5.84 12.24 0.98
CA PRO A 189 -6.17 13.66 0.75
C PRO A 189 -6.93 14.30 1.91
N TYR A 190 -7.87 13.57 2.52
CA TYR A 190 -8.63 14.05 3.66
C TYR A 190 -7.71 14.43 4.83
N TYR A 191 -6.75 13.57 5.19
CA TYR A 191 -5.81 13.83 6.30
C TYR A 191 -4.73 14.87 5.95
N ILE A 192 -4.24 14.91 4.70
CA ILE A 192 -3.25 15.92 4.30
C ILE A 192 -3.84 17.26 3.89
N GLY A 193 -5.18 17.40 3.86
CA GLY A 193 -5.88 18.65 3.58
C GLY A 193 -5.95 19.03 2.10
N PHE A 194 -5.91 18.05 1.19
CA PHE A 194 -6.06 18.27 -0.24
C PHE A 194 -7.45 17.88 -0.75
N ASN A 195 -8.01 18.70 -1.64
CA ASN A 195 -9.27 18.40 -2.32
C ASN A 195 -8.99 17.70 -3.64
N PHE A 196 -8.67 16.40 -3.59
CA PHE A 196 -8.61 15.56 -4.78
C PHE A 196 -9.93 14.85 -5.02
N SER A 197 -10.38 14.83 -6.27
CA SER A 197 -11.65 14.21 -6.66
C SER A 197 -11.39 12.83 -7.25
N PHE A 198 -11.46 11.79 -6.43
CA PHE A 198 -11.66 10.42 -6.89
C PHE A 198 -12.98 9.89 -6.33
N ASN A 199 -13.88 9.43 -7.20
CA ASN A 199 -15.19 8.91 -6.80
C ASN A 199 -15.34 7.44 -7.20
N TYR A 200 -14.96 6.55 -6.27
CA TYR A 200 -15.11 5.11 -6.47
C TYR A 200 -16.58 4.66 -6.55
N LYS A 201 -17.55 5.40 -5.98
CA LYS A 201 -18.97 4.99 -5.94
C LYS A 201 -19.56 4.87 -7.35
N ARG A 202 -19.15 5.75 -8.29
CA ARG A 202 -19.59 5.66 -9.69
C ARG A 202 -19.00 4.44 -10.40
N LEU A 203 -17.75 4.12 -10.12
CA LEU A 203 -17.08 2.91 -10.60
C LEU A 203 -17.81 1.66 -10.07
N TYR A 204 -18.10 1.61 -8.76
CA TYR A 204 -18.82 0.49 -8.11
C TYR A 204 -20.10 0.12 -8.83
N ASN A 205 -20.94 1.11 -9.11
CA ASN A 205 -22.27 0.91 -9.69
C ASN A 205 -22.24 0.53 -11.18
N ARG A 206 -21.06 0.50 -11.80
CA ARG A 206 -20.89 0.25 -13.24
C ARG A 206 -19.92 -0.90 -13.53
N THR A 207 -19.54 -1.66 -12.52
CA THR A 207 -18.66 -2.82 -12.65
C THR A 207 -19.47 -4.11 -12.53
N ARG A 208 -19.20 -5.09 -13.41
CA ARG A 208 -19.88 -6.39 -13.47
C ARG A 208 -18.87 -7.53 -13.50
N ILE A 209 -19.33 -8.73 -13.17
CA ILE A 209 -18.61 -9.98 -13.33
C ILE A 209 -19.12 -10.66 -14.61
N TYR A 210 -18.21 -11.03 -15.49
CA TYR A 210 -18.50 -11.85 -16.65
C TYR A 210 -17.40 -12.90 -16.81
N ASN A 211 -17.78 -14.17 -17.00
CA ASN A 211 -16.85 -15.31 -17.07
C ASN A 211 -15.83 -15.35 -15.91
N ASN A 212 -16.28 -15.04 -14.70
CA ASN A 212 -15.46 -15.00 -13.48
C ASN A 212 -14.40 -13.90 -13.43
N GLU A 213 -14.50 -12.86 -14.27
CA GLU A 213 -13.57 -11.72 -14.33
C GLU A 213 -14.31 -10.40 -14.17
N ILE A 214 -13.60 -9.34 -13.79
CA ILE A 214 -14.17 -8.00 -13.61
C ILE A 214 -14.20 -7.26 -14.95
N PHE A 215 -15.36 -6.70 -15.29
CA PHE A 215 -15.59 -5.84 -16.44
C PHE A 215 -16.14 -4.48 -15.98
N TYR A 216 -15.63 -3.41 -16.60
CA TYR A 216 -16.02 -2.03 -16.30
C TYR A 216 -16.87 -1.46 -17.44
N HIS A 217 -17.91 -0.69 -17.13
CA HIS A 217 -18.68 -0.05 -18.20
C HIS A 217 -17.82 1.01 -18.92
N GLU A 218 -17.92 1.15 -20.23
CA GLU A 218 -17.14 2.12 -21.01
C GLU A 218 -17.31 3.58 -20.51
N SER A 219 -18.48 3.90 -19.94
CA SER A 219 -18.78 5.24 -19.43
C SER A 219 -17.98 5.64 -18.18
N VAL A 220 -17.32 4.71 -17.50
CA VAL A 220 -16.47 4.99 -16.33
C VAL A 220 -14.97 5.03 -16.65
N ALA A 221 -14.60 4.96 -17.94
CA ALA A 221 -13.19 5.01 -18.35
C ALA A 221 -12.48 6.30 -17.90
N ASN A 222 -13.16 7.44 -17.89
CA ASN A 222 -12.58 8.69 -17.39
C ASN A 222 -12.39 8.69 -15.87
N ASP A 223 -13.27 8.04 -15.09
CA ASP A 223 -13.12 7.91 -13.64
C ASP A 223 -11.92 7.02 -13.29
N ILE A 224 -11.71 5.96 -14.08
CA ILE A 224 -10.53 5.10 -13.99
C ILE A 224 -9.27 5.89 -14.34
N TYR A 225 -9.30 6.71 -15.40
CA TYR A 225 -8.19 7.61 -15.71
C TYR A 225 -7.87 8.56 -14.54
N ASP A 226 -8.90 9.20 -14.00
CA ASP A 226 -8.78 10.17 -12.90
C ASP A 226 -8.20 9.47 -11.64
N MET A 227 -8.49 8.19 -11.41
CA MET A 227 -7.86 7.37 -10.37
C MET A 227 -6.34 7.25 -10.58
N TYR A 228 -5.89 6.78 -11.75
CA TYR A 228 -4.46 6.61 -12.03
C TYR A 228 -3.71 7.94 -11.99
N TYR A 229 -4.32 9.00 -12.54
CA TYR A 229 -3.74 10.34 -12.51
C TYR A 229 -3.59 10.87 -11.09
N THR A 230 -4.62 10.69 -10.24
CA THR A 230 -4.56 11.08 -8.83
C THR A 230 -3.45 10.31 -8.13
N ARG A 231 -3.37 8.99 -8.31
CA ARG A 231 -2.29 8.17 -7.75
C ARG A 231 -0.91 8.66 -8.21
N TYR A 232 -0.71 8.86 -9.51
CA TYR A 232 0.54 9.37 -10.07
C TYR A 232 0.94 10.69 -9.39
N LYS A 233 0.00 11.62 -9.27
CA LYS A 233 0.23 12.92 -8.66
C LYS A 233 0.64 12.81 -7.20
N PHE A 234 -0.03 11.96 -6.42
CA PHE A 234 0.35 11.72 -5.02
C PHE A 234 1.76 11.16 -4.92
N HIS A 235 2.11 10.15 -5.73
CA HIS A 235 3.46 9.59 -5.71
C HIS A 235 4.52 10.62 -6.13
N ARG A 236 4.27 11.40 -7.19
CA ARG A 236 5.25 12.34 -7.75
C ARG A 236 5.44 13.58 -6.88
N GLU A 237 4.35 14.15 -6.36
CA GLU A 237 4.37 15.48 -5.72
C GLU A 237 4.32 15.41 -4.19
N ILE A 238 3.68 14.39 -3.62
CA ILE A 238 3.40 14.32 -2.18
C ILE A 238 4.28 13.27 -1.49
N TYR A 239 4.10 11.98 -1.81
CA TYR A 239 4.79 10.89 -1.13
C TYR A 239 6.32 10.95 -1.35
N ASN A 240 6.77 11.39 -2.53
CA ASN A 240 8.20 11.58 -2.82
C ASN A 240 8.64 13.05 -2.78
N HIS A 241 7.92 13.92 -2.07
CA HIS A 241 8.36 15.30 -1.86
C HIS A 241 9.77 15.32 -1.25
N LYS A 242 10.64 16.25 -1.69
CA LYS A 242 12.08 16.26 -1.35
C LYS A 242 12.38 16.18 0.15
N ALA A 243 11.61 16.90 0.98
CA ALA A 243 11.80 16.90 2.43
C ALA A 243 11.32 15.59 3.08
N VAL A 244 10.25 15.00 2.54
CA VAL A 244 9.71 13.71 2.99
C VAL A 244 10.73 12.63 2.70
N LYS A 245 11.23 12.61 1.45
CA LYS A 245 12.21 11.63 1.03
C LYS A 245 13.52 11.75 1.82
N SER A 246 13.98 12.97 2.08
CA SER A 246 15.14 13.19 2.93
C SER A 246 14.99 12.54 4.32
N ILE A 247 13.85 12.74 4.98
CA ILE A 247 13.57 12.13 6.29
C ILE A 247 13.41 10.62 6.18
N GLU A 248 12.74 10.14 5.12
CA GLU A 248 12.60 8.71 4.83
C GLU A 248 13.97 8.02 4.74
N LEU A 249 14.94 8.65 4.07
CA LEU A 249 16.30 8.14 3.95
C LEU A 249 17.05 8.13 5.27
N MET A 250 16.92 9.18 6.07
CA MET A 250 17.49 9.23 7.41
C MET A 250 16.91 8.16 8.33
N ILE A 251 15.59 7.94 8.27
CA ILE A 251 14.92 6.85 9.00
C ILE A 251 15.40 5.49 8.50
N GLY A 252 15.55 5.30 7.19
CA GLY A 252 16.11 4.08 6.61
C GLY A 252 17.52 3.78 7.13
N ASP A 253 18.39 4.80 7.19
CA ASP A 253 19.74 4.65 7.76
C ASP A 253 19.70 4.32 9.27
N ILE A 254 18.82 4.97 10.05
CA ILE A 254 18.61 4.65 11.47
C ILE A 254 18.17 3.19 11.64
N LEU A 255 17.20 2.74 10.85
CA LEU A 255 16.70 1.36 10.93
C LEU A 255 17.82 0.39 10.55
N LEU A 256 18.57 0.64 9.48
CA LEU A 256 19.69 -0.23 9.08
C LEU A 256 20.74 -0.37 10.19
N GLU A 257 21.11 0.71 10.87
CA GLU A 257 22.05 0.67 12.00
C GLU A 257 21.44 -0.07 13.21
N SER A 258 20.13 0.09 13.44
CA SER A 258 19.42 -0.57 14.53
C SER A 258 19.39 -2.10 14.38
N ASN A 259 19.65 -2.63 13.18
CA ASN A 259 19.68 -4.07 12.95
C ASN A 259 20.71 -4.81 13.81
N ASP A 260 21.80 -4.16 14.23
CA ASP A 260 22.79 -4.77 15.13
C ASP A 260 22.20 -5.16 16.48
N VAL A 261 21.09 -4.53 16.87
CA VAL A 261 20.35 -4.79 18.12
C VAL A 261 19.12 -5.66 17.88
N TYR A 262 18.32 -5.33 16.86
CA TYR A 262 17.03 -5.96 16.64
C TYR A 262 17.09 -7.22 15.76
N ASN A 263 18.18 -7.40 14.99
CA ASN A 263 18.35 -8.50 14.06
C ASN A 263 17.09 -8.78 13.22
N PHE A 264 16.63 -7.76 12.49
CA PHE A 264 15.35 -7.78 11.78
C PHE A 264 15.11 -9.05 10.96
N PRO A 265 16.08 -9.57 10.18
CA PRO A 265 15.88 -10.80 9.42
C PRO A 265 15.47 -12.01 10.27
N ALA A 266 16.01 -12.14 11.48
CA ALA A 266 15.76 -13.28 12.37
C ALA A 266 14.37 -13.24 13.02
N ILE A 267 13.80 -12.04 13.17
CA ILE A 267 12.54 -11.86 13.89
C ILE A 267 11.31 -11.78 12.98
N LEU A 268 11.46 -11.78 11.65
CA LEU A 268 10.33 -11.64 10.70
C LEU A 268 9.24 -12.73 10.85
N ASP A 269 9.61 -13.90 11.34
CA ASP A 269 8.73 -15.07 11.58
C ASP A 269 8.43 -15.29 13.08
N SER A 270 8.91 -14.39 13.96
CA SER A 270 8.75 -14.51 15.41
C SER A 270 7.68 -13.57 15.95
N GLU A 271 7.22 -13.84 17.18
CA GLU A 271 6.32 -12.92 17.88
C GLU A 271 6.95 -11.53 18.11
N GLU A 272 8.28 -11.42 18.09
CA GLU A 272 8.98 -10.14 18.27
C GLU A 272 8.72 -9.16 17.13
N PHE A 273 8.42 -9.64 15.91
CA PHE A 273 7.97 -8.75 14.82
C PHE A 273 6.65 -8.04 15.17
N ILE A 274 5.79 -8.67 15.96
CA ILE A 274 4.51 -8.08 16.39
C ILE A 274 4.71 -6.94 17.39
N ASP A 275 5.89 -6.85 18.01
CA ASP A 275 6.25 -5.74 18.88
C ASP A 275 6.91 -4.57 18.13
N LEU A 276 7.14 -4.71 16.81
CA LEU A 276 7.72 -3.66 15.97
C LEU A 276 6.65 -2.75 15.35
N ASP A 277 6.75 -1.46 15.68
CA ASP A 277 5.95 -0.37 15.14
C ASP A 277 6.77 0.92 15.11
N ASP A 278 6.16 2.07 14.79
CA ASP A 278 6.87 3.33 14.65
C ASP A 278 7.42 3.86 15.99
N THR A 279 6.99 3.30 17.13
CA THR A 279 7.57 3.64 18.45
C THR A 279 9.04 3.22 18.55
N LEU A 280 9.53 2.41 17.62
CA LEU A 280 10.94 2.03 17.49
C LEU A 280 11.89 3.24 17.53
N LEU A 281 11.59 4.36 16.85
CA LEU A 281 12.44 5.56 16.94
C LEU A 281 12.48 6.15 18.35
N THR A 282 11.35 6.09 19.07
CA THR A 282 11.28 6.51 20.47
C THR A 282 12.13 5.58 21.35
N ARG A 283 12.03 4.27 21.13
CA ARG A 283 12.85 3.27 21.84
C ARG A 283 14.34 3.53 21.60
N ILE A 284 14.75 3.80 20.36
CA ILE A 284 16.15 4.14 20.01
C ILE A 284 16.58 5.46 20.68
N LYS A 285 15.73 6.49 20.66
CA LYS A 285 16.02 7.80 21.26
C LYS A 285 16.37 7.68 22.75
N TYR A 286 15.67 6.82 23.48
CA TYR A 286 15.80 6.68 24.93
C TYR A 286 16.59 5.44 25.40
N ASN A 287 16.99 4.54 24.50
CA ASN A 287 17.86 3.42 24.85
C ASN A 287 19.26 3.92 25.20
N SER A 288 19.82 3.55 26.36
CA SER A 288 21.09 4.08 26.85
C SER A 288 22.33 3.49 26.20
N GLU A 289 22.28 2.26 25.70
CA GLU A 289 23.51 1.46 25.49
C GLU A 289 24.00 1.33 24.04
N LEU A 290 23.18 1.59 23.01
CA LEU A 290 23.60 1.38 21.62
C LEU A 290 23.01 2.45 20.68
N LEU A 291 23.64 2.64 19.51
CA LEU A 291 23.19 3.49 18.38
C LEU A 291 23.45 5.01 18.50
N SER A 292 24.70 5.40 18.80
CA SER A 292 25.09 6.82 18.88
C SER A 292 24.87 7.59 17.57
N ASN A 293 25.09 6.95 16.42
CA ASN A 293 24.85 7.56 15.12
C ASN A 293 23.35 7.67 14.83
N SER A 294 22.55 6.65 15.13
CA SER A 294 21.08 6.74 15.00
C SER A 294 20.49 7.85 15.86
N LYS A 295 20.96 8.03 17.11
CA LYS A 295 20.56 9.16 17.95
C LYS A 295 20.96 10.51 17.36
N THR A 296 22.13 10.57 16.73
CA THR A 296 22.58 11.77 16.02
C THR A 296 21.67 12.09 14.85
N LEU A 297 21.31 11.10 14.03
CA LEU A 297 20.35 11.26 12.92
C LEU A 297 18.95 11.66 13.42
N LEU A 298 18.46 11.07 14.51
CA LEU A 298 17.19 11.48 15.14
C LEU A 298 17.23 12.94 15.58
N ASN A 299 18.30 13.36 16.26
CA ASN A 299 18.47 14.76 16.67
C ASN A 299 18.55 15.72 15.48
N ARG A 300 19.13 15.27 14.36
CA ARG A 300 19.17 16.03 13.11
C ARG A 300 17.77 16.18 12.51
N ILE A 301 16.97 15.11 12.47
CA ILE A 301 15.55 15.18 12.04
C ILE A 301 14.77 16.17 12.92
N ASP A 302 14.92 16.09 14.25
CA ASP A 302 14.24 16.96 15.22
C ASP A 302 14.63 18.44 15.03
N LYS A 303 15.91 18.72 14.72
CA LYS A 303 16.43 20.07 14.46
C LYS A 303 16.26 20.54 13.02
N ARG A 304 15.67 19.70 12.17
CA ARG A 304 15.51 19.95 10.73
C ARG A 304 16.81 20.11 9.95
N ASP A 305 17.88 19.51 10.45
CA ASP A 305 19.14 19.33 9.73
C ASP A 305 19.07 18.07 8.86
N LEU A 306 18.29 18.15 7.79
CA LEU A 306 17.95 17.01 6.94
C LEU A 306 19.02 16.76 5.86
N TYR A 307 19.07 15.53 5.33
CA TYR A 307 19.83 15.23 4.11
C TYR A 307 19.42 16.16 2.97
N LYS A 308 20.39 16.64 2.19
CA LYS A 308 20.16 17.69 1.18
C LYS A 308 20.05 17.08 -0.21
N LYS A 309 18.95 17.34 -0.91
CA LYS A 309 18.84 17.02 -2.34
C LYS A 309 19.78 17.95 -3.12
N ILE A 310 20.83 17.39 -3.71
CA ILE A 310 21.87 18.14 -4.44
C ILE A 310 21.79 17.97 -5.96
N TYR A 311 21.06 16.95 -6.44
CA TYR A 311 20.94 16.66 -7.86
C TYR A 311 19.63 15.95 -8.20
N GLU A 312 19.14 16.17 -9.42
CA GLU A 312 18.04 15.43 -10.06
C GLU A 312 18.31 15.40 -11.57
N SER A 313 18.20 14.22 -12.19
CA SER A 313 18.27 14.05 -13.64
C SER A 313 17.32 12.96 -14.13
N GLN A 314 17.07 12.94 -15.44
CA GLN A 314 16.40 11.84 -16.15
C GLN A 314 17.38 10.77 -16.65
N ASP A 315 18.68 10.95 -16.44
CA ASP A 315 19.73 9.98 -16.81
C ASP A 315 19.65 8.67 -16.01
N THR A 316 20.43 7.66 -16.42
CA THR A 316 20.54 6.38 -15.71
C THR A 316 21.30 6.53 -14.39
N ILE A 317 21.07 5.60 -13.46
CA ILE A 317 21.73 5.61 -12.15
C ILE A 317 23.26 5.54 -12.28
N ASP A 318 23.77 4.78 -13.26
CA ASP A 318 25.20 4.63 -13.52
C ASP A 318 25.82 5.96 -13.95
N ILE A 319 25.21 6.65 -14.94
CA ILE A 319 25.67 7.97 -15.40
C ILE A 319 25.66 8.98 -14.27
N VAL A 320 24.60 9.01 -13.46
CA VAL A 320 24.52 9.93 -12.34
C VAL A 320 25.55 9.59 -11.25
N THR A 321 25.86 8.32 -11.04
CA THR A 321 26.88 7.90 -10.07
C THR A 321 28.25 8.41 -10.48
N ASP A 322 28.65 8.15 -11.73
CA ASP A 322 29.93 8.64 -12.28
C ASP A 322 30.04 10.17 -12.18
N LEU A 323 28.96 10.90 -12.55
CA LEU A 323 28.92 12.36 -12.46
C LEU A 323 29.07 12.88 -11.03
N ILE A 324 28.52 12.18 -10.03
CA ILE A 324 28.63 12.59 -8.62
C ILE A 324 30.04 12.31 -8.09
N GLU A 325 30.65 11.19 -8.47
CA GLU A 325 32.04 10.87 -8.10
C GLU A 325 33.02 11.89 -8.69
N ASP A 326 32.83 12.29 -9.95
CA ASP A 326 33.65 13.33 -10.59
C ASP A 326 33.46 14.72 -9.97
N LYS A 327 32.21 15.06 -9.60
CA LYS A 327 31.87 16.39 -9.06
C LYS A 327 32.30 16.57 -7.61
N TYR A 328 32.38 15.49 -6.84
CA TYR A 328 32.73 15.48 -5.42
C TYR A 328 33.90 14.53 -5.13
N PRO A 329 35.11 14.79 -5.66
CA PRO A 329 36.24 13.86 -5.57
C PRO A 329 36.73 13.63 -4.13
N ASP A 330 36.44 14.55 -3.21
CA ASP A 330 36.80 14.43 -1.78
C ASP A 330 35.78 13.60 -0.96
N LYS A 331 34.68 13.14 -1.57
CA LYS A 331 33.61 12.38 -0.91
C LYS A 331 33.51 10.97 -1.46
N LYS A 332 33.03 10.06 -0.63
CA LYS A 332 32.74 8.69 -1.03
C LYS A 332 31.30 8.59 -1.52
N THR A 333 31.03 7.65 -2.42
CA THR A 333 29.67 7.33 -2.89
C THR A 333 28.72 6.99 -1.72
N THR A 334 29.26 6.45 -0.62
CA THR A 334 28.52 6.16 0.63
C THR A 334 28.03 7.38 1.38
N ASP A 335 28.58 8.57 1.09
CA ASP A 335 28.16 9.85 1.66
C ASP A 335 26.89 10.40 0.97
N PHE A 336 26.43 9.69 -0.06
CA PHE A 336 25.23 10.02 -0.82
C PHE A 336 24.22 8.89 -0.79
N HIS A 337 22.95 9.26 -1.00
CA HIS A 337 21.89 8.37 -1.44
C HIS A 337 21.56 8.72 -2.89
N ILE A 338 21.90 7.82 -3.81
CA ILE A 338 21.58 7.93 -5.25
C ILE A 338 20.42 6.99 -5.54
N ILE A 339 19.26 7.54 -5.89
CA ILE A 339 18.00 6.79 -5.91
C ILE A 339 17.30 6.99 -7.25
N GLN A 340 16.98 5.88 -7.91
CA GLN A 340 16.07 5.90 -9.05
C GLN A 340 14.62 5.88 -8.59
N MET A 341 13.86 6.90 -8.96
CA MET A 341 12.42 6.99 -8.75
C MET A 341 11.70 6.69 -10.06
N ASN A 342 10.62 5.92 -9.98
CA ASN A 342 9.77 5.59 -11.11
C ASN A 342 8.32 5.95 -10.76
N PHE A 343 7.66 6.65 -11.68
CA PHE A 343 6.27 7.07 -11.54
C PHE A 343 5.53 6.60 -12.78
N ASP A 344 4.47 5.83 -12.60
CA ASP A 344 3.67 5.32 -13.70
C ASP A 344 2.17 5.24 -13.37
N PHE A 345 1.38 4.95 -14.40
CA PHE A 345 -0.06 4.70 -14.28
C PHE A 345 -0.34 3.22 -13.99
N CYS A 346 0.48 2.56 -13.17
CA CYS A 346 0.33 1.15 -12.80
C CYS A 346 0.45 0.14 -13.96
N ASN A 347 1.01 0.54 -15.11
CA ASN A 347 1.27 -0.37 -16.23
C ASN A 347 2.61 -0.07 -16.92
N LYS A 348 3.61 0.39 -16.16
CA LYS A 348 4.93 0.77 -16.66
C LYS A 348 4.78 1.75 -17.84
N ASN A 349 5.35 1.42 -18.99
CA ASN A 349 5.35 2.28 -20.18
C ASN A 349 4.02 2.21 -20.97
N ALA A 350 3.19 1.20 -20.73
CA ALA A 350 1.96 0.99 -21.47
C ALA A 350 0.80 1.79 -20.86
N THR A 351 -0.21 2.05 -21.67
CA THR A 351 -1.47 2.62 -21.19
C THR A 351 -2.10 1.69 -20.15
N PRO A 352 -2.62 2.19 -19.02
CA PRO A 352 -3.30 1.31 -18.05
C PRO A 352 -4.51 0.60 -18.65
N PHE A 353 -5.13 1.20 -19.67
CA PHE A 353 -6.34 0.69 -20.32
C PHE A 353 -6.14 -0.63 -21.06
N SER A 354 -4.91 -0.97 -21.45
CA SER A 354 -4.65 -2.22 -22.19
C SER A 354 -4.98 -3.47 -21.39
N ASN A 355 -5.02 -3.38 -20.06
CA ASN A 355 -5.26 -4.51 -19.16
C ASN A 355 -6.66 -4.44 -18.52
N ILE A 356 -7.54 -3.59 -19.04
CA ILE A 356 -8.88 -3.39 -18.51
C ILE A 356 -9.90 -3.95 -19.50
N LYS A 357 -10.84 -4.73 -18.97
CA LYS A 357 -11.95 -5.29 -19.75
C LYS A 357 -13.15 -4.36 -19.65
N PHE A 358 -13.64 -3.90 -20.80
CA PHE A 358 -14.77 -2.98 -20.87
C PHE A 358 -16.01 -3.62 -21.47
N TYR A 359 -17.19 -3.12 -21.10
CA TYR A 359 -18.47 -3.44 -21.73
C TYR A 359 -19.31 -2.19 -21.99
N ASN A 360 -20.22 -2.25 -22.96
CA ASN A 360 -21.16 -1.17 -23.27
C ASN A 360 -22.60 -1.44 -22.78
N ASN A 361 -23.50 -0.50 -23.05
CA ASN A 361 -24.93 -0.61 -22.71
C ASN A 361 -25.64 -1.86 -23.30
N LYS A 362 -25.05 -2.52 -24.30
CA LYS A 362 -25.56 -3.77 -24.90
C LYS A 362 -24.91 -5.02 -24.29
N PHE A 363 -24.17 -4.88 -23.19
CA PHE A 363 -23.40 -5.94 -22.52
C PHE A 363 -22.40 -6.65 -23.43
N LYS A 364 -21.89 -5.96 -24.45
CA LYS A 364 -20.83 -6.47 -25.32
C LYS A 364 -19.48 -5.94 -24.87
N THR A 365 -18.45 -6.78 -24.95
CA THR A 365 -17.07 -6.37 -24.76
C THR A 365 -16.69 -5.26 -25.73
N VAL A 366 -15.94 -4.28 -25.25
CA VAL A 366 -15.43 -3.13 -26.02
C VAL A 366 -13.91 -3.13 -25.95
N ASP A 367 -13.25 -2.94 -27.09
CA ASP A 367 -11.81 -2.71 -27.11
C ASP A 367 -11.53 -1.32 -26.52
N TYR A 368 -10.52 -1.21 -25.65
CA TYR A 368 -10.20 0.07 -25.01
C TYR A 368 -9.86 1.18 -26.02
N LYS A 369 -9.40 0.82 -27.22
CA LYS A 369 -9.11 1.76 -28.32
C LYS A 369 -10.36 2.42 -28.89
N ASP A 370 -11.51 1.76 -28.76
CA ASP A 370 -12.79 2.25 -29.25
C ASP A 370 -13.54 3.10 -28.20
N ILE A 371 -12.98 3.20 -26.98
CA ILE A 371 -13.60 3.96 -25.89
C ILE A 371 -13.35 5.44 -26.10
N ASN A 372 -14.42 6.22 -26.00
CA ASN A 372 -14.37 7.68 -26.05
C ASN A 372 -13.81 8.25 -24.72
N ILE A 373 -12.49 8.23 -24.57
CA ILE A 373 -11.76 8.89 -23.49
C ILE A 373 -11.48 10.34 -23.89
N ARG A 374 -11.33 11.24 -22.90
CA ARG A 374 -10.89 12.63 -23.13
C ARG A 374 -9.62 12.64 -24.02
N LYS A 375 -9.57 13.55 -25.00
CA LYS A 375 -8.44 13.64 -25.95
C LYS A 375 -7.13 14.18 -25.36
N LEU A 376 -7.19 14.78 -24.16
CA LEU A 376 -6.04 15.38 -23.48
C LEU A 376 -5.48 14.43 -22.41
N ILE A 377 -5.17 13.20 -22.82
CA ILE A 377 -4.45 12.21 -21.99
C ILE A 377 -2.97 12.15 -22.44
N PRO A 378 -2.03 11.79 -21.54
CA PRO A 378 -0.62 11.72 -21.87
C PRO A 378 -0.34 10.59 -22.87
N ASN A 379 0.65 10.80 -23.73
CA ASN A 379 1.18 9.76 -24.61
C ASN A 379 2.24 8.88 -23.91
N ASN A 380 2.78 9.35 -22.78
CA ASN A 380 3.77 8.65 -21.97
C ASN A 380 3.15 8.32 -20.60
N PHE A 381 3.18 7.05 -20.21
CA PHE A 381 2.58 6.58 -18.95
C PHE A 381 3.60 6.28 -17.85
N ARG A 382 4.89 6.51 -18.14
CA ARG A 382 5.98 6.40 -17.18
C ARG A 382 6.91 7.60 -17.27
N GLU A 383 7.34 8.05 -16.10
CA GLU A 383 8.44 8.97 -15.90
C GLU A 383 9.43 8.34 -14.91
N SER A 384 10.72 8.56 -15.11
CA SER A 384 11.75 8.19 -14.15
C SER A 384 12.73 9.32 -13.95
N CYS A 385 13.22 9.46 -12.73
CA CYS A 385 14.30 10.38 -12.41
C CYS A 385 15.25 9.76 -11.39
N VAL A 386 16.53 10.06 -11.51
CA VAL A 386 17.52 9.77 -10.48
C VAL A 386 17.71 11.03 -9.64
N VAL A 387 17.61 10.88 -8.32
CA VAL A 387 17.80 11.96 -7.35
C VAL A 387 18.95 11.62 -6.42
N VAL A 388 19.73 12.63 -6.05
CA VAL A 388 20.88 12.47 -5.17
C VAL A 388 20.69 13.30 -3.91
N TYR A 389 20.80 12.65 -2.76
CA TYR A 389 20.80 13.28 -1.45
C TYR A 389 22.16 13.12 -0.80
N GLU A 390 22.72 14.22 -0.32
CA GLU A 390 23.92 14.24 0.52
C GLU A 390 23.54 14.03 1.99
N LYS A 391 24.27 13.15 2.68
CA LYS A 391 24.03 12.81 4.09
C LYS A 391 24.41 13.91 5.07
#